data_AF-A1SVI2-F1
#
_entry.id   AF-A1SVI2-F1
#
_cell.length_a   1.000
_cell.length_b   1.000
_cell.length_c   1.000
_cell.angle_alpha   90.00
_cell.angle_beta   90.00
_cell.angle_gamma   90.00
#
_symmetry.space_group_name_H-M   'P 1'
#
loop_
_entity.id
_entity.type
_entity.pdbx_description
1 polymer ?
#
loop_
_entity_poly.entity_id
_entity_poly.type
_entity_poly.pdbx_seq_one_letter_code
_entity_poly.pdbx_strand_id
1 'polypeptide(L)'
;MISWPCMLKLTGDDELIYLESERDFMSECRDLLFCDDDYVIDSAGYCYLIESTSEKLALIKTEQMLAAHEVSNLIRAHEFKKATLCLTKIHFLTVLDAIKSLSY
;
A
#
# COMPACT_ATOMS: atom_id res chain seq x y z
N MET A 1 -7.17 15.32 2.70
CA MET A 1 -8.00 14.10 2.56
C MET A 1 -7.16 13.01 1.98
N ILE A 2 -7.40 11.76 2.37
CA ILE A 2 -6.74 10.57 1.81
C ILE A 2 -7.40 10.22 0.48
N SER A 3 -6.59 9.91 -0.54
CA SER A 3 -7.09 9.59 -1.88
C SER A 3 -7.17 8.08 -2.08
N TRP A 4 -8.32 7.47 -1.87
CA TRP A 4 -8.54 6.04 -2.13
C TRP A 4 -8.60 5.72 -3.63
N PRO A 5 -8.27 4.48 -4.08
CA PRO A 5 -7.79 3.36 -3.29
C PRO A 5 -6.37 3.58 -2.76
N CYS A 6 -6.04 2.90 -1.68
CA CYS A 6 -4.73 2.89 -1.08
C CYS A 6 -4.11 1.48 -1.14
N MET A 7 -2.83 1.43 -0.84
CA MET A 7 -2.08 0.19 -0.70
C MET A 7 -1.34 0.19 0.63
N LEU A 8 -1.50 -0.86 1.41
CA LEU A 8 -0.73 -1.11 2.63
C LEU A 8 0.51 -1.93 2.29
N LYS A 9 1.68 -1.46 2.72
CA LYS A 9 2.93 -2.20 2.71
C LYS A 9 3.26 -2.61 4.13
N LEU A 10 3.43 -3.92 4.35
CA LEU A 10 3.92 -4.48 5.60
C LEU A 10 5.45 -4.63 5.57
N THR A 11 6.09 -4.47 6.72
CA THR A 11 7.55 -4.56 6.84
C THR A 11 7.98 -6.00 7.10
N GLY A 12 9.10 -6.39 6.50
CA GLY A 12 9.64 -7.75 6.58
C GLY A 12 9.13 -8.68 5.49
N ASP A 13 8.14 -8.24 4.71
CA ASP A 13 7.60 -8.95 3.57
C ASP A 13 7.40 -8.01 2.37
N ASP A 14 7.48 -8.53 1.15
CA ASP A 14 7.07 -7.84 -0.07
C ASP A 14 5.54 -7.94 -0.27
N GLU A 15 4.79 -8.24 0.79
CA GLU A 15 3.33 -8.31 0.75
C GLU A 15 2.71 -6.91 0.71
N LEU A 16 1.77 -6.75 -0.22
CA LEU A 16 1.01 -5.52 -0.44
C LEU A 16 -0.47 -5.86 -0.35
N ILE A 17 -1.21 -5.07 0.42
CA ILE A 17 -2.65 -5.26 0.63
C ILE A 17 -3.38 -4.10 -0.04
N TYR A 18 -4.30 -4.42 -0.93
CA TYR A 18 -5.16 -3.44 -1.59
C TYR A 18 -6.27 -2.99 -0.65
N LEU A 19 -6.50 -1.68 -0.60
CA LEU A 19 -7.54 -1.08 0.24
C LEU A 19 -8.41 -0.15 -0.62
N GLU A 20 -9.64 -0.56 -0.96
CA GLU A 20 -10.53 0.26 -1.79
C GLU A 20 -11.02 1.50 -1.04
N SER A 21 -11.18 1.41 0.28
CA SER A 21 -11.76 2.46 1.10
C SER A 21 -11.25 2.45 2.54
N GLU A 22 -11.55 3.51 3.28
CA GLU A 22 -11.29 3.58 4.73
C GLU A 22 -11.94 2.44 5.50
N ARG A 23 -13.10 1.96 5.04
CA ARG A 23 -13.77 0.81 5.66
C ARG A 23 -12.96 -0.48 5.51
N ASP A 24 -12.37 -0.68 4.33
CA ASP A 24 -11.52 -1.85 4.07
C ASP A 24 -10.25 -1.76 4.91
N PHE A 25 -9.64 -0.58 5.00
CA PHE A 25 -8.54 -0.34 5.93
C PHE A 25 -8.92 -0.75 7.36
N MET A 26 -10.04 -0.26 7.90
CA MET A 26 -10.48 -0.62 9.24
C MET A 26 -10.85 -2.10 9.42
N SER A 27 -11.13 -2.82 8.35
CA SER A 27 -11.48 -4.25 8.36
C SER A 27 -10.22 -5.10 8.30
N GLU A 28 -9.41 -4.91 7.26
CA GLU A 28 -8.18 -5.67 7.00
C GLU A 28 -7.13 -5.41 8.09
N CYS A 29 -7.02 -4.17 8.57
CA CYS A 29 -6.00 -3.80 9.56
C CYS A 29 -6.37 -4.13 11.00
N ARG A 30 -7.61 -4.53 11.28
CA ARG A 30 -8.08 -4.74 12.67
C ARG A 30 -7.30 -5.83 13.40
N ASP A 31 -7.00 -6.90 12.69
CA ASP A 31 -6.38 -8.11 13.25
C ASP A 31 -4.88 -8.20 12.90
N LEU A 32 -4.32 -7.18 12.25
CA LEU A 32 -2.91 -7.11 11.87
C LEU A 32 -2.05 -6.51 13.00
N LEU A 33 -0.84 -7.04 13.15
CA LEU A 33 0.19 -6.49 14.02
C LEU A 33 1.07 -5.56 13.19
N PHE A 34 1.00 -4.25 13.48
CA PHE A 34 1.81 -3.24 12.81
C PHE A 34 3.15 -3.03 13.50
N CYS A 35 4.16 -2.73 12.70
CA CYS A 35 5.43 -2.16 13.13
C CYS A 35 5.51 -0.68 12.73
N ASP A 36 6.43 0.06 13.35
CA ASP A 36 6.64 1.50 13.09
C ASP A 36 7.05 1.80 11.63
N ASP A 37 7.50 0.80 10.88
CA ASP A 37 7.91 0.90 9.48
C ASP A 37 6.80 0.54 8.48
N ASP A 38 5.61 0.17 8.97
CA ASP A 38 4.45 -0.13 8.11
C ASP A 38 3.78 1.17 7.67
N TYR A 39 3.45 1.23 6.38
CA TYR A 39 2.88 2.45 5.82
C TYR A 39 1.86 2.15 4.74
N VAL A 40 0.94 3.10 4.60
CA VAL A 40 -0.09 3.13 3.56
C VAL A 40 0.26 4.19 2.54
N ILE A 41 0.11 3.87 1.26
CA ILE A 41 0.27 4.80 0.15
C ILE A 41 -1.10 5.06 -0.46
N ASP A 42 -1.47 6.33 -0.62
CA ASP A 42 -2.71 6.70 -1.31
C ASP A 42 -2.54 6.78 -2.84
N SER A 43 -3.64 6.89 -3.57
CA SER A 43 -3.62 6.98 -5.04
C SER A 43 -2.91 8.22 -5.60
N ALA A 44 -2.59 9.21 -4.77
CA ALA A 44 -1.77 10.37 -5.12
C ALA A 44 -0.28 10.16 -4.81
N GLY A 45 0.08 9.05 -4.14
CA GLY A 45 1.46 8.71 -3.76
C GLY A 45 1.86 9.16 -2.37
N TYR A 46 0.99 9.82 -1.60
CA TYR A 46 1.33 10.24 -0.24
C TYR A 46 1.42 9.03 0.68
N CYS A 47 2.46 9.02 1.52
CA CYS A 47 2.68 7.95 2.50
C CYS A 47 2.10 8.34 3.86
N TYR A 48 1.55 7.34 4.55
CA TYR A 48 0.89 7.48 5.84
C TYR A 48 1.38 6.39 6.79
N LEU A 49 1.75 6.76 8.01
CA LEU A 49 2.00 5.80 9.08
C LEU A 49 0.70 5.35 9.71
N ILE A 50 0.70 4.14 10.23
CA ILE A 50 -0.48 3.53 10.86
C ILE A 50 -0.33 3.71 12.36
N GLU A 51 -1.23 4.51 12.95
CA GLU A 51 -1.34 4.63 14.39
C GLU A 51 -2.46 3.71 14.86
N SER A 52 -2.10 2.64 15.58
CA SER A 52 -3.04 1.75 16.23
C SER A 52 -3.14 2.12 17.71
N THR A 53 -4.23 2.78 18.07
CA THR A 53 -4.63 2.98 19.47
C THR A 53 -5.66 1.91 19.83
N SER A 54 -5.80 1.58 21.13
CA SER A 54 -6.62 0.46 21.64
C SER A 54 -8.06 0.39 21.12
N GLU A 55 -8.59 1.46 20.53
CA GLU A 55 -9.95 1.51 19.98
C GLU A 55 -10.03 2.03 18.53
N LYS A 56 -8.94 2.53 17.95
CA LYS A 56 -8.96 3.19 16.62
C LYS A 56 -7.64 3.03 15.87
N LEU A 57 -7.78 2.77 14.58
CA LEU A 57 -6.71 2.89 13.60
C LEU A 57 -6.81 4.26 12.93
N ALA A 58 -5.68 4.95 12.83
CA ALA A 58 -5.58 6.23 12.16
C ALA A 58 -4.39 6.23 11.19
N LEU A 59 -4.51 7.04 10.13
CA LEU A 59 -3.46 7.25 9.13
C LEU A 59 -2.85 8.63 9.30
N ILE A 60 -1.59 8.67 9.72
CA ILE A 60 -0.85 9.91 9.94
C ILE A 60 -0.04 10.21 8.69
N LYS A 61 -0.38 11.31 8.01
CA LYS A 61 0.34 11.73 6.80
C LYS A 61 1.80 12.04 7.13
N THR A 62 2.70 11.49 6.34
CA THR A 62 4.13 11.79 6.39
C THR A 62 4.52 12.86 5.37
N GLU A 63 5.76 13.33 5.46
CA GLU A 63 6.36 14.18 4.41
C GLU A 63 6.80 13.37 3.18
N GLN A 64 6.74 12.04 3.25
CA GLN A 64 7.15 11.16 2.17
C GLN A 64 6.03 11.01 1.13
N MET A 65 6.44 11.05 -0.13
CA MET A 65 5.58 10.80 -1.28
C MET A 65 6.35 9.92 -2.27
N LEU A 66 5.68 8.86 -2.75
CA LEU A 66 6.24 7.94 -3.74
C LEU A 66 5.72 8.28 -5.12
N ALA A 67 6.62 8.29 -6.09
CA ALA A 67 6.28 8.39 -7.50
C ALA A 67 5.82 7.03 -8.06
N ALA A 68 5.13 7.07 -9.21
CA ALA A 68 4.60 5.87 -9.86
C ALA A 68 5.66 4.77 -10.10
N HIS A 69 6.90 5.16 -10.39
CA HIS A 69 7.99 4.20 -10.60
C HIS A 69 8.41 3.47 -9.31
N GLU A 70 8.36 4.15 -8.16
CA GLU A 70 8.66 3.55 -6.85
C GLU A 70 7.55 2.58 -6.45
N VAL A 71 6.29 2.98 -6.62
CA VAL A 71 5.12 2.11 -6.38
C VAL A 71 5.13 0.90 -7.33
N SER A 72 5.51 1.10 -8.59
CA SER A 72 5.69 0.01 -9.56
C SER A 72 6.76 -0.99 -9.11
N ASN A 73 7.83 -0.53 -8.45
CA ASN A 73 8.88 -1.41 -7.94
C ASN A 73 8.38 -2.24 -6.75
N LEU A 74 7.57 -1.66 -5.86
CA LEU A 74 6.92 -2.39 -4.77
C LEU A 74 6.03 -3.50 -5.32
N ILE A 75 5.15 -3.20 -6.28
CA ILE A 75 4.27 -4.20 -6.91
C ILE A 75 5.10 -5.28 -7.61
N ARG A 76 6.21 -4.92 -8.24
CA ARG A 76 7.10 -5.90 -8.85
C ARG A 76 7.67 -6.88 -7.82
N ALA A 77 8.07 -6.40 -6.65
CA ALA A 77 8.56 -7.25 -5.57
C ALA A 77 7.45 -8.18 -5.05
N HIS A 78 6.25 -7.65 -4.87
CA HIS A 78 5.06 -8.40 -4.48
C HIS A 78 4.72 -9.56 -5.43
N GLU A 79 4.64 -9.27 -6.72
CA GLU A 79 4.34 -10.28 -7.74
C GLU A 79 5.47 -11.29 -7.90
N PHE A 80 6.73 -10.89 -7.66
CA PHE A 80 7.88 -11.79 -7.73
C PHE A 80 7.76 -12.86 -6.65
N LYS A 81 7.41 -12.44 -5.43
CA LYS A 81 7.18 -13.33 -4.31
C LYS A 81 6.04 -14.32 -4.59
N LYS A 82 4.96 -13.88 -5.23
CA LYS A 82 3.84 -14.75 -5.64
C LYS A 82 4.18 -15.70 -6.79
N ALA A 83 5.37 -15.58 -7.40
CA ALA A 83 5.85 -16.37 -8.55
C ALA A 83 4.90 -16.32 -9.76
N THR A 84 4.04 -15.31 -9.83
CA THR A 84 2.92 -15.28 -10.79
C THR A 84 3.38 -14.85 -12.19
N LEU A 85 4.45 -14.05 -12.33
CA LEU A 85 4.81 -13.39 -13.59
C LEU A 85 6.33 -13.24 -13.84
N CYS A 86 6.73 -13.23 -15.13
CA CYS A 86 8.06 -12.76 -15.57
C CYS A 86 8.07 -11.22 -15.64
N LEU A 87 8.73 -10.58 -14.68
CA LEU A 87 8.48 -9.20 -14.26
C LEU A 87 9.18 -8.07 -15.02
N THR A 88 9.64 -8.32 -16.23
CA THR A 88 10.38 -7.30 -17.01
C THR A 88 9.48 -6.21 -17.62
N LYS A 89 8.14 -6.27 -17.48
CA LYS A 89 7.20 -5.35 -18.18
C LYS A 89 6.19 -4.60 -17.30
N ILE A 90 6.22 -4.74 -15.97
CA ILE A 90 5.33 -3.94 -15.11
C ILE A 90 5.86 -2.52 -15.03
N HIS A 91 5.16 -1.60 -15.69
CA HIS A 91 5.39 -0.16 -15.64
C HIS A 91 4.03 0.55 -15.64
N PHE A 92 3.76 1.29 -14.56
CA PHE A 92 2.56 2.10 -14.44
C PHE A 92 2.90 3.58 -14.65
N LEU A 93 2.01 4.30 -15.35
CA LEU A 93 2.16 5.72 -15.60
C LEU A 93 1.76 6.56 -14.38
N THR A 94 0.86 6.05 -13.54
CA THR A 94 0.37 6.73 -12.34
C THR A 94 0.39 5.82 -11.12
N VAL A 95 0.44 6.42 -9.93
CA VAL A 95 0.31 5.69 -8.66
C VAL A 95 -1.06 4.99 -8.57
N LEU A 96 -2.12 5.66 -9.01
CA LEU A 96 -3.47 5.09 -9.06
C LEU A 96 -3.54 3.80 -9.88
N ASP A 97 -2.97 3.79 -11.09
CA ASP A 97 -2.98 2.59 -11.95
C ASP A 97 -2.17 1.46 -11.32
N ALA A 98 -1.06 1.81 -10.65
CA ALA A 98 -0.24 0.86 -9.92
C ALA A 98 -1.04 0.22 -8.79
N ILE A 99 -1.64 1.01 -7.90
CA ILE A 99 -2.42 0.50 -6.76
C ILE A 99 -3.61 -0.36 -7.25
N LYS A 100 -4.31 0.08 -8.30
CA LYS A 100 -5.42 -0.68 -8.89
C LYS A 100 -5.02 -2.04 -9.45
N SER A 101 -3.75 -2.25 -9.80
CA SER A 101 -3.32 -3.55 -10.31
C SER A 101 -3.36 -4.66 -9.26
N LEU A 102 -3.35 -4.31 -7.96
CA LEU A 102 -3.42 -5.28 -6.86
C LEU A 102 -4.80 -5.90 -6.63
N SER A 103 -5.85 -5.34 -7.23
CA SER A 103 -7.21 -5.89 -7.10
C SER A 103 -7.54 -7.01 -8.11
N TYR A 104 -6.62 -7.32 -9.02
CA TYR A 104 -6.74 -8.35 -10.06
C TYR A 104 -5.88 -9.57 -9.76
#